data_AF-A0A673AF10-F1
#
_entry.id   AF-A0A673AF10-F1
#
_cell.length_a   1.000
_cell.length_b   1.000
_cell.length_c   1.000
_cell.angle_alpha   90.00
_cell.angle_beta   90.00
_cell.angle_gamma   90.00
#
_symmetry.space_group_name_H-M   'P 1'
#
loop_
_entity.id
_entity.type
_entity.pdbx_description
1 polymer ?
#
loop_
_entity_poly.entity_id
_entity_poly.type
_entity_poly.pdbx_seq_one_letter_code
_entity_poly.pdbx_strand_id
1 'polypeptide(L)'
;MGKNKNNSISQPRNQAEKAGKHLSDKKLDRHGKPKKASEDHLKHIPFKLREIMKSKQEMKMGSRKKKKKLKEAIISKSNQEGTDPGDIPVPQFKRRKDETEKAYLRRMDIETKHVHFLSKNQIDRKPELELNQQESPAHKGKSEKKKEHDKDRLLRIHQKKLDRQEATVEKEMFVDDVPFGEVAMAPPCLSAKPKKAQVKSQKSSKDLLLNSLLGHTATSADKPSMARQRIMEEERERAVEAYRHLKKQKQQQLEARTAGLEKLKNLQ
;
A
#
# COMPACT_ATOMS: atom_id res chain seq x y z
N MET A 1 72.63 -19.47 -15.62
CA MET A 1 73.53 -18.72 -16.53
C MET A 1 72.71 -17.59 -17.12
N GLY A 2 72.77 -16.35 -16.63
CA GLY A 2 73.85 -15.42 -16.91
C GLY A 2 73.18 -14.16 -17.49
N LYS A 3 73.38 -13.02 -16.81
CA LYS A 3 72.77 -11.70 -17.06
C LYS A 3 73.05 -11.19 -18.47
N ASN A 4 72.27 -10.20 -18.95
CA ASN A 4 72.70 -9.02 -19.73
C ASN A 4 71.51 -8.06 -19.92
N LYS A 5 71.54 -6.85 -19.35
CA LYS A 5 72.02 -5.55 -19.90
C LYS A 5 70.83 -4.71 -20.35
N ASN A 6 70.61 -3.55 -19.72
CA ASN A 6 69.91 -2.43 -20.35
C ASN A 6 70.57 -1.13 -19.89
N ASN A 7 70.96 -0.33 -20.89
CA ASN A 7 71.68 0.93 -20.79
C ASN A 7 70.79 2.06 -20.27
N SER A 8 71.42 2.96 -19.51
CA SER A 8 70.95 4.29 -19.18
C SER A 8 71.31 5.30 -20.28
N ILE A 9 70.34 6.10 -20.73
CA ILE A 9 70.57 7.40 -21.38
C ILE A 9 69.75 8.43 -20.59
N SER A 10 70.34 9.60 -20.40
CA SER A 10 70.05 10.54 -19.34
C SER A 10 69.79 11.95 -19.89
N GLN A 11 69.01 12.72 -19.11
CA GLN A 11 68.97 14.19 -18.99
C GLN A 11 68.16 15.00 -20.04
N PRO A 12 67.83 16.31 -19.78
CA PRO A 12 66.80 16.77 -18.83
C PRO A 12 66.01 18.04 -19.30
N ARG A 13 65.28 18.65 -18.35
CA ARG A 13 65.03 20.12 -18.16
C ARG A 13 63.72 20.69 -18.72
N ASN A 14 62.83 21.16 -17.83
CA ASN A 14 62.64 22.59 -17.55
C ASN A 14 61.62 22.85 -16.42
N GLN A 15 61.85 23.95 -15.72
CA GLN A 15 61.33 24.37 -14.42
C GLN A 15 60.08 25.28 -14.57
N ALA A 16 59.22 25.33 -13.54
CA ALA A 16 58.56 26.55 -13.01
C ALA A 16 57.69 26.19 -11.77
N GLU A 17 58.07 26.64 -10.57
CA GLU A 17 57.40 27.68 -9.74
C GLU A 17 56.38 27.12 -8.72
N LYS A 18 56.76 26.98 -7.44
CA LYS A 18 56.68 27.94 -6.30
C LYS A 18 55.29 28.07 -5.63
N ALA A 19 55.20 27.35 -4.50
CA ALA A 19 54.72 27.76 -3.18
C ALA A 19 53.37 28.47 -2.98
N GLY A 20 52.49 27.79 -2.23
CA GLY A 20 51.82 28.38 -1.07
C GLY A 20 50.29 28.54 -1.16
N LYS A 21 49.56 27.71 -0.42
CA LYS A 21 48.72 28.15 0.72
C LYS A 21 48.02 26.96 1.39
N HIS A 22 48.40 26.77 2.63
CA HIS A 22 47.82 25.89 3.63
C HIS A 22 46.42 26.39 3.99
N LEU A 23 45.36 25.65 3.63
CA LEU A 23 44.05 25.83 4.24
C LEU A 23 43.85 24.69 5.23
N SER A 24 43.93 25.09 6.49
CA SER A 24 43.77 24.23 7.66
C SER A 24 42.42 23.52 7.63
N ASP A 25 42.47 22.20 7.70
CA ASP A 25 41.33 21.35 8.03
C ASP A 25 40.81 21.75 9.42
N LYS A 26 39.78 22.60 9.46
CA LYS A 26 38.90 22.74 10.63
C LYS A 26 38.18 21.41 10.80
N LYS A 27 38.76 20.51 11.60
CA LYS A 27 38.05 19.34 12.14
C LYS A 27 36.89 19.83 12.98
N LEU A 28 35.68 19.75 12.43
CA LEU A 28 34.46 19.78 13.22
C LEU A 28 34.40 18.48 14.02
N ASP A 29 34.69 18.61 15.30
CA ASP A 29 34.57 17.54 16.26
C ASP A 29 33.08 17.17 16.41
N ARG A 30 32.66 16.12 15.70
CA ARG A 30 31.33 15.53 15.85
C ARG A 30 31.47 14.23 16.61
N HIS A 31 31.62 14.35 17.93
CA HIS A 31 31.29 13.28 18.86
C HIS A 31 29.79 13.01 18.80
N GLY A 32 29.41 12.12 17.89
CA GLY A 32 28.06 11.58 17.81
C GLY A 32 28.09 10.30 17.00
N LYS A 33 27.95 9.14 17.68
CA LYS A 33 27.72 7.87 16.99
C LYS A 33 26.53 8.07 16.04
N PRO A 34 26.64 7.75 14.74
CA PRO A 34 25.50 7.88 13.84
C PRO A 34 24.38 6.99 14.40
N LYS A 35 23.25 7.63 14.77
CA LYS A 35 22.01 6.91 15.09
C LYS A 35 21.77 5.97 13.91
N LYS A 36 21.62 4.66 14.18
CA LYS A 36 21.22 3.71 13.14
C LYS A 36 19.93 4.26 12.54
N ALA A 37 19.98 4.67 11.27
CA ALA A 37 18.79 5.10 10.58
C ALA A 37 17.75 3.99 10.75
N SER A 38 16.54 4.36 11.19
CA SER A 38 15.43 3.44 11.33
C SER A 38 15.25 2.65 10.03
N GLU A 39 14.93 1.37 10.18
CA GLU A 39 14.80 0.38 9.10
C GLU A 39 13.90 0.87 7.94
N ASP A 40 13.00 1.81 8.23
CA ASP A 40 12.06 2.40 7.29
C ASP A 40 12.70 3.31 6.23
N HIS A 41 13.83 3.98 6.52
CA HIS A 41 14.50 4.81 5.52
C HIS A 41 15.24 3.96 4.47
N LEU A 42 15.68 2.74 4.82
CA LEU A 42 16.32 1.85 3.85
C LEU A 42 15.34 1.34 2.79
N LYS A 43 14.05 1.22 3.12
CA LYS A 43 13.00 0.72 2.20
C LYS A 43 12.77 1.66 1.02
N HIS A 44 13.00 2.96 1.20
CA HIS A 44 12.84 4.00 0.17
C HIS A 44 14.06 4.16 -0.74
N ILE A 45 15.21 3.61 -0.35
CA ILE A 45 16.44 3.63 -1.15
C ILE A 45 16.33 2.57 -2.27
N PRO A 46 16.69 2.91 -3.54
CA PRO A 46 16.72 1.95 -4.64
C PRO A 46 17.53 0.70 -4.30
N PHE A 47 17.03 -0.46 -4.72
CA PHE A 47 17.55 -1.78 -4.34
C PHE A 47 19.07 -1.92 -4.57
N LYS A 48 19.56 -1.52 -5.75
CA LYS A 48 20.97 -1.64 -6.11
C LYS A 48 21.88 -0.81 -5.20
N LEU A 49 21.43 0.39 -4.79
CA LEU A 49 22.17 1.24 -3.87
C LEU A 49 22.12 0.69 -2.44
N ARG A 50 20.98 0.15 -2.00
CA ARG A 50 20.84 -0.53 -0.70
C ARG A 50 21.81 -1.71 -0.58
N GLU A 51 21.94 -2.51 -1.63
CA GLU A 51 22.83 -3.66 -1.68
C GLU A 51 24.31 -3.24 -1.61
N ILE A 52 24.71 -2.23 -2.38
CA ILE A 52 26.08 -1.68 -2.34
C ILE A 52 26.40 -1.10 -0.96
N MET A 53 25.48 -0.36 -0.34
CA MET A 53 25.66 0.19 1.00
C MET A 53 25.82 -0.93 2.05
N LYS A 54 25.01 -1.99 1.95
CA LYS A 54 25.12 -3.16 2.82
C LYS A 54 26.48 -3.86 2.65
N SER A 55 26.91 -4.12 1.41
CA SER A 55 28.22 -4.72 1.12
C SER A 55 29.37 -3.86 1.66
N LYS A 56 29.33 -2.53 1.46
CA LYS A 56 30.32 -1.60 1.98
C LYS A 56 30.37 -1.58 3.52
N GLN A 57 29.22 -1.66 4.19
CA GLN A 57 29.15 -1.79 5.65
C GLN A 57 29.76 -3.11 6.13
N GLU A 58 29.48 -4.21 5.42
CA GLU A 58 30.04 -5.52 5.73
C GLU A 58 31.55 -5.57 5.57
N MET A 59 32.09 -4.93 4.53
CA MET A 59 33.53 -4.77 4.32
C MET A 59 34.16 -3.93 5.43
N LYS A 60 33.46 -2.89 5.91
CA LYS A 60 33.89 -2.04 7.03
C LYS A 60 33.88 -2.75 8.39
N MET A 61 32.99 -3.73 8.59
CA MET A 61 32.88 -4.45 9.87
C MET A 61 34.00 -5.50 10.09
N GLY A 62 34.75 -5.85 9.05
CA GLY A 62 35.87 -6.79 9.09
C GLY A 62 35.45 -8.25 9.31
N SER A 63 36.27 -9.18 8.81
CA SER A 63 36.01 -10.64 8.85
C SER A 63 35.89 -11.20 10.28
N ARG A 64 36.54 -10.58 11.26
CA ARG A 64 36.55 -11.02 12.67
C ARG A 64 35.18 -10.91 13.34
N LYS A 65 34.40 -9.85 13.05
CA LYS A 65 33.04 -9.68 13.63
C LYS A 65 32.02 -10.62 12.99
N LYS A 66 32.19 -10.98 11.71
CA LYS A 66 31.37 -11.99 11.03
C LYS A 66 31.55 -13.38 11.67
N LYS A 67 32.80 -13.79 11.96
CA LYS A 67 33.09 -15.07 12.63
C LYS A 67 32.52 -15.16 14.05
N LYS A 68 32.52 -14.08 14.84
CA LYS A 68 31.95 -14.07 16.20
C LYS A 68 30.43 -14.27 16.18
N LYS A 69 29.71 -13.59 15.28
CA LYS A 69 28.26 -13.78 15.10
C LYS A 69 27.89 -15.19 14.64
N LEU A 70 28.68 -15.79 13.76
CA LEU A 70 28.48 -17.17 13.34
C LEU A 70 28.67 -18.15 14.50
N LYS A 71 29.68 -17.95 15.37
CA LYS A 71 29.87 -18.79 16.57
C LYS A 71 28.72 -18.65 17.58
N GLU A 72 28.21 -17.44 17.82
CA GLU A 72 27.04 -17.23 18.68
C GLU A 72 25.79 -17.93 18.14
N ALA A 73 25.56 -17.89 16.82
CA ALA A 73 24.44 -18.57 16.17
C ALA A 73 24.58 -20.11 16.15
N ILE A 74 25.79 -20.65 16.32
CA ILE A 74 26.03 -22.10 16.43
C ILE A 74 25.82 -22.58 17.87
N ILE A 75 26.25 -21.81 18.87
CA ILE A 75 26.06 -22.13 20.30
C ILE A 75 24.57 -22.14 20.67
N SER A 76 23.75 -21.28 20.06
CA SER A 76 22.30 -21.31 20.24
C SER A 76 21.63 -22.55 19.66
N LYS A 77 22.29 -23.28 18.75
CA LYS A 77 21.74 -24.48 18.08
C LYS A 77 22.10 -25.79 18.77
N SER A 78 23.19 -25.85 19.52
CA SER A 78 23.68 -27.11 20.12
C SER A 78 22.97 -27.55 21.40
N ASN A 79 22.06 -26.73 21.95
CA ASN A 79 21.29 -27.08 23.15
C ASN A 79 19.85 -27.53 22.83
N GLN A 80 19.53 -27.79 21.57
CA GLN A 80 18.18 -28.14 21.09
C GLN A 80 18.12 -29.57 20.52
N GLU A 81 18.69 -30.55 21.22
CA GLU A 81 18.44 -31.95 20.90
C GLU A 81 17.12 -32.38 21.57
N GLY A 82 16.06 -32.56 20.78
CA GLY A 82 14.81 -33.22 21.19
C GLY A 82 13.64 -32.34 21.62
N THR A 83 13.62 -31.04 21.29
CA THR A 83 12.50 -30.15 21.62
C THR A 83 11.72 -29.79 20.36
N ASP A 84 10.41 -30.07 20.34
CA ASP A 84 9.52 -29.63 19.27
C ASP A 84 9.64 -28.11 19.06
N PRO A 85 9.51 -27.61 17.81
CA PRO A 85 9.71 -26.20 17.47
C PRO A 85 8.61 -25.33 18.11
N GLY A 86 8.77 -24.99 19.39
CA GLY A 86 7.81 -24.22 20.17
C GLY A 86 7.85 -24.49 21.68
N ASP A 87 8.49 -25.57 22.12
CA ASP A 87 8.56 -25.96 23.53
C ASP A 87 9.67 -25.20 24.28
N ILE A 88 9.37 -24.82 25.52
CA ILE A 88 10.35 -24.17 26.39
C ILE A 88 11.33 -25.25 26.86
N PRO A 89 12.64 -25.06 26.65
CA PRO A 89 13.62 -26.03 27.12
C PRO A 89 13.58 -26.11 28.65
N VAL A 90 13.45 -27.33 29.18
CA VAL A 90 13.44 -27.58 30.62
C VAL A 90 14.88 -27.56 31.15
N PRO A 91 15.29 -26.57 31.98
CA PRO A 91 16.64 -26.50 32.51
C PRO A 91 16.88 -27.63 33.51
N GLN A 92 18.05 -28.26 33.44
CA GLN A 92 18.47 -29.26 34.43
C GLN A 92 19.30 -28.59 35.52
N PHE A 93 18.71 -28.45 36.71
CA PHE A 93 19.35 -27.87 37.88
C PHE A 93 20.24 -28.90 38.59
N LYS A 94 21.43 -29.13 38.02
CA LYS A 94 22.51 -29.87 38.67
C LYS A 94 23.69 -28.92 38.91
N ARG A 95 24.27 -28.96 40.11
CA ARG A 95 25.48 -28.19 40.44
C ARG A 95 26.65 -28.73 39.64
N ARG A 96 27.42 -27.85 38.99
CA ARG A 96 28.61 -28.25 38.23
C ARG A 96 29.77 -28.54 39.18
N LYS A 97 30.76 -29.33 38.72
CA LYS A 97 31.91 -29.74 39.53
C LYS A 97 32.68 -28.56 40.13
N ASP A 98 32.83 -27.47 39.36
CA ASP A 98 33.61 -26.27 39.76
C ASP A 98 32.73 -25.08 40.17
N GLU A 99 31.44 -25.30 40.42
CA GLU A 99 30.49 -24.24 40.75
C GLU A 99 30.29 -24.13 42.26
N THR A 100 30.50 -22.92 42.80
CA THR A 100 30.18 -22.62 44.20
C THR A 100 28.67 -22.59 44.41
N GLU A 101 28.21 -22.86 45.63
CA GLU A 101 26.78 -22.90 45.97
C GLU A 101 26.05 -21.60 45.61
N LYS A 102 26.68 -20.46 45.89
CA LYS A 102 26.12 -19.15 45.56
C LYS A 102 26.01 -18.92 44.05
N ALA A 103 26.96 -19.44 43.26
CA ALA A 103 26.90 -19.36 41.81
C ALA A 103 25.78 -20.25 41.24
N TYR A 104 25.62 -21.44 41.79
CA TYR A 104 24.55 -22.37 41.45
C TYR A 104 23.16 -21.77 41.69
N LEU A 105 22.93 -21.22 42.89
CA LEU A 105 21.64 -20.59 43.23
C LEU A 105 21.33 -19.41 42.29
N ARG A 106 22.33 -18.58 41.97
CA ARG A 106 22.16 -17.48 41.01
C ARG A 106 21.78 -17.98 39.61
N ARG A 107 22.43 -19.04 39.13
CA ARG A 107 22.11 -19.63 37.83
C ARG A 107 20.69 -20.19 37.82
N MET A 108 20.32 -20.91 38.88
CA MET A 108 18.98 -21.44 39.09
C MET A 108 17.92 -20.33 39.07
N ASP A 109 18.15 -19.23 39.79
CA ASP A 109 17.23 -18.08 39.84
C ASP A 109 17.05 -17.42 38.46
N ILE A 110 18.14 -17.27 37.71
CA ILE A 110 18.12 -16.65 36.38
C ILE A 110 17.36 -17.53 35.39
N GLU A 111 17.68 -18.82 35.35
CA GLU A 111 17.02 -19.80 34.46
C GLU A 111 15.53 -19.93 34.81
N THR A 112 15.17 -19.95 36.10
CA THR A 112 13.77 -19.99 36.56
C THR A 112 12.99 -18.76 36.11
N LYS A 113 13.56 -17.55 36.29
CA LYS A 113 12.93 -16.30 35.80
C LYS A 113 12.78 -16.30 34.29
N HIS A 114 13.76 -16.86 33.57
CA HIS A 114 13.73 -16.92 32.12
C HIS A 114 12.65 -17.88 31.61
N VAL A 115 12.56 -19.09 32.15
CA VAL A 115 11.49 -20.05 31.85
C VAL A 115 10.13 -19.45 32.16
N HIS A 116 9.96 -18.84 33.34
CA HIS A 116 8.70 -18.17 33.72
C HIS A 116 8.29 -17.07 32.73
N PHE A 117 9.26 -16.28 32.26
CA PHE A 117 9.01 -15.27 31.23
C PHE A 117 8.57 -15.91 29.92
N LEU A 118 9.23 -16.99 29.47
CA LEU A 118 8.83 -17.67 28.25
C LEU A 118 7.43 -18.27 28.38
N SER A 119 7.12 -18.91 29.51
CA SER A 119 5.80 -19.53 29.76
C SER A 119 4.67 -18.50 29.73
N LYS A 120 4.87 -17.32 30.32
CA LYS A 120 3.87 -16.23 30.28
C LYS A 120 3.57 -15.72 28.87
N ASN A 121 4.51 -15.89 27.94
CA ASN A 121 4.36 -15.45 26.56
C ASN A 121 3.96 -16.61 25.62
N GLN A 122 3.71 -17.81 26.14
CA GLN A 122 3.16 -18.89 25.35
C GLN A 122 1.63 -18.75 25.20
N ILE A 123 1.14 -19.14 24.04
CA ILE A 123 -0.30 -19.25 23.77
C ILE A 123 -0.81 -20.52 24.46
N ASP A 124 -2.00 -20.46 25.07
CA ASP A 124 -2.66 -21.63 25.66
C ASP A 124 -2.73 -22.77 24.65
N ARG A 125 -1.98 -23.83 24.92
CA ARG A 125 -2.02 -25.05 24.12
C ARG A 125 -3.28 -25.79 24.50
N LYS A 126 -4.15 -26.00 23.51
CA LYS A 126 -5.30 -26.90 23.60
C LYS A 126 -4.93 -28.20 22.90
N PRO A 127 -4.24 -29.13 23.58
CA PRO A 127 -3.82 -30.39 22.97
C PRO A 127 -5.01 -31.28 22.57
N GLU A 128 -6.20 -31.03 23.14
CA GLU A 128 -7.43 -31.78 22.87
C GLU A 128 -8.19 -31.35 21.60
N LEU A 129 -7.70 -30.33 20.87
CA LEU A 129 -8.39 -29.75 19.70
C LEU A 129 -7.69 -30.22 18.41
N GLU A 130 -8.42 -30.94 17.55
CA GLU A 130 -7.90 -31.66 16.38
C GLU A 130 -6.92 -30.85 15.50
N LEU A 131 -5.87 -31.55 15.03
CA LEU A 131 -4.70 -31.08 14.25
C LEU A 131 -5.01 -30.15 13.06
N ASN A 132 -6.25 -30.15 12.54
CA ASN A 132 -6.66 -29.33 11.41
C ASN A 132 -6.83 -27.84 11.72
N GLN A 133 -6.87 -27.43 12.99
CA GLN A 133 -7.04 -26.02 13.37
C GLN A 133 -5.78 -25.35 13.92
N GLN A 134 -4.74 -26.14 14.25
CA GLN A 134 -3.54 -25.65 14.94
C GLN A 134 -2.40 -25.24 14.00
N GLU A 135 -2.35 -25.77 12.78
CA GLU A 135 -1.42 -25.28 11.77
C GLU A 135 -1.91 -23.94 11.22
N SER A 136 -1.25 -22.87 11.68
CA SER A 136 -1.20 -21.51 11.10
C SER A 136 -2.24 -20.48 11.54
N PRO A 137 -2.21 -19.93 12.78
CA PRO A 137 -2.79 -18.60 13.02
C PRO A 137 -1.92 -17.48 12.41
N ALA A 138 -0.64 -17.72 12.11
CA ALA A 138 0.33 -16.67 11.73
C ALA A 138 0.47 -16.40 10.21
N HIS A 139 -0.07 -17.24 9.32
CA HIS A 139 0.07 -17.10 7.85
C HIS A 139 -1.25 -16.78 7.12
N LYS A 140 -2.37 -16.59 7.84
CA LYS A 140 -3.72 -16.43 7.25
C LYS A 140 -3.91 -15.10 6.51
N GLY A 141 -3.21 -14.03 6.87
CA GLY A 141 -3.51 -12.68 6.37
C GLY A 141 -3.41 -12.47 4.85
N LYS A 142 -2.62 -13.27 4.11
CA LYS A 142 -2.53 -13.17 2.64
C LYS A 142 -3.38 -14.22 1.91
N SER A 143 -3.55 -15.41 2.48
CA SER A 143 -4.31 -16.50 1.86
C SER A 143 -5.81 -16.35 2.09
N GLU A 144 -6.23 -15.80 3.23
CA GLU A 144 -7.63 -15.53 3.57
C GLU A 144 -8.21 -14.41 2.71
N LYS A 145 -7.50 -13.30 2.55
CA LYS A 145 -7.90 -12.21 1.65
C LYS A 145 -8.05 -12.67 0.19
N LYS A 146 -7.22 -13.62 -0.25
CA LYS A 146 -7.36 -14.23 -1.58
C LYS A 146 -8.63 -15.08 -1.67
N LYS A 147 -8.92 -15.89 -0.64
CA LYS A 147 -10.15 -16.68 -0.55
C LYS A 147 -11.40 -15.80 -0.54
N GLU A 148 -11.39 -14.69 0.19
CA GLU A 148 -12.48 -13.72 0.20
C GLU A 148 -12.67 -13.09 -1.19
N HIS A 149 -11.59 -12.64 -1.83
CA HIS A 149 -11.67 -12.08 -3.18
C HIS A 149 -12.21 -13.10 -4.20
N ASP A 150 -11.82 -14.37 -4.09
CA ASP A 150 -12.33 -15.43 -4.96
C ASP A 150 -13.83 -15.70 -4.72
N LYS A 151 -14.29 -15.65 -3.46
CA LYS A 151 -15.71 -15.73 -3.10
C LYS A 151 -16.51 -14.54 -3.65
N ASP A 152 -16.02 -13.32 -3.45
CA ASP A 152 -16.66 -12.09 -3.94
C ASP A 152 -16.77 -12.09 -5.48
N ARG A 153 -15.71 -12.57 -6.15
CA ARG A 153 -15.71 -12.74 -7.60
C ARG A 153 -16.77 -13.73 -8.06
N LEU A 154 -16.94 -14.85 -7.37
CA LEU A 154 -17.98 -15.84 -7.67
C LEU A 154 -19.38 -15.26 -7.47
N LEU A 155 -19.62 -14.56 -6.36
CA LEU A 155 -20.91 -13.91 -6.09
C LEU A 155 -21.27 -12.90 -7.18
N ARG A 156 -20.31 -12.08 -7.61
CA ARG A 156 -20.51 -11.11 -8.69
C ARG A 156 -20.85 -11.76 -10.03
N ILE A 157 -20.22 -12.90 -10.34
CA ILE A 157 -20.53 -13.65 -11.57
C ILE A 157 -21.94 -14.23 -11.50
N HIS A 158 -22.34 -14.77 -10.34
CA HIS A 158 -23.69 -15.28 -10.13
C HIS A 158 -24.74 -14.19 -10.28
N GLN A 159 -24.55 -13.05 -9.61
CA GLN A 159 -25.45 -11.90 -9.72
C GLN A 159 -25.58 -11.42 -11.17
N LYS A 160 -24.47 -11.24 -11.88
CA LYS A 160 -24.49 -10.85 -13.29
C LYS A 160 -25.24 -11.84 -14.19
N LYS A 161 -25.28 -13.13 -13.82
CA LYS A 161 -26.05 -14.14 -14.55
C LYS A 161 -27.55 -13.97 -14.31
N LEU A 162 -27.95 -13.70 -13.07
CA LEU A 162 -29.34 -13.38 -12.73
C LEU A 162 -29.80 -12.09 -13.41
N ASP A 163 -29.02 -11.01 -13.32
CA ASP A 163 -29.35 -9.73 -13.97
C ASP A 163 -29.51 -9.88 -15.49
N ARG A 164 -28.72 -10.76 -16.11
CA ARG A 164 -28.85 -11.07 -17.54
C ARG A 164 -30.13 -11.85 -17.85
N GLN A 165 -30.51 -12.78 -16.99
CA GLN A 165 -31.76 -13.54 -17.14
C GLN A 165 -32.96 -12.60 -16.99
N GLU A 166 -32.94 -11.70 -16.01
CA GLU A 166 -33.96 -10.67 -15.84
C GLU A 166 -34.03 -9.77 -17.08
N ALA A 167 -32.90 -9.27 -17.58
CA ALA A 167 -32.88 -8.45 -18.78
C ALA A 167 -33.38 -9.18 -20.05
N THR A 168 -33.13 -10.50 -20.18
CA THR A 168 -33.70 -11.28 -21.29
C THR A 168 -35.21 -11.42 -21.17
N VAL A 169 -35.71 -11.69 -19.97
CA VAL A 169 -37.15 -11.79 -19.70
C VAL A 169 -37.83 -10.44 -19.94
N GLU A 170 -37.28 -9.34 -19.44
CA GLU A 170 -37.79 -8.00 -19.70
C GLU A 170 -37.83 -7.70 -21.19
N LYS A 171 -36.74 -8.00 -21.92
CA LYS A 171 -36.71 -7.80 -23.37
C LYS A 171 -37.81 -8.61 -24.06
N GLU A 172 -38.03 -9.86 -23.68
CA GLU A 172 -39.09 -10.69 -24.24
C GLU A 172 -40.50 -10.15 -23.91
N MET A 173 -40.70 -9.56 -22.73
CA MET A 173 -41.98 -8.92 -22.38
C MET A 173 -42.26 -7.62 -23.16
N PHE A 174 -41.22 -6.92 -23.62
CA PHE A 174 -41.34 -5.63 -24.31
C PHE A 174 -41.01 -5.70 -25.82
N VAL A 175 -41.09 -6.89 -26.42
CA VAL A 175 -41.00 -7.07 -27.87
C VAL A 175 -42.41 -7.29 -28.42
N ASP A 176 -42.92 -6.31 -29.17
CA ASP A 176 -44.15 -6.43 -29.95
C ASP A 176 -43.80 -6.88 -31.38
N ASP A 177 -44.36 -8.01 -31.80
CA ASP A 177 -44.25 -8.51 -33.17
C ASP A 177 -45.24 -7.74 -34.07
N VAL A 178 -44.76 -6.66 -34.69
CA VAL A 178 -45.54 -5.84 -35.63
C VAL A 178 -45.27 -6.30 -37.07
N PRO A 179 -46.30 -6.60 -37.89
CA PRO A 179 -46.10 -6.98 -39.28
C PRO A 179 -45.44 -5.85 -40.09
N PHE A 180 -44.50 -6.23 -40.96
CA PHE A 180 -43.77 -5.29 -41.81
C PHE A 180 -44.73 -4.58 -42.78
N GLY A 181 -44.90 -3.27 -42.60
CA GLY A 181 -45.72 -2.43 -43.49
C GLY A 181 -46.55 -1.35 -42.80
N GLU A 182 -46.80 -1.46 -41.49
CA GLU A 182 -47.74 -0.56 -40.79
C GLU A 182 -47.08 0.54 -39.93
N VAL A 183 -45.78 0.45 -39.59
CA VAL A 183 -45.14 1.43 -38.69
C VAL A 183 -43.85 2.02 -39.26
N ALA A 184 -43.87 3.33 -39.51
CA ALA A 184 -42.66 4.13 -39.67
C ALA A 184 -42.09 4.47 -38.27
N MET A 185 -41.11 3.69 -37.80
CA MET A 185 -40.47 3.86 -36.47
C MET A 185 -39.77 5.22 -36.25
N ALA A 186 -39.44 5.90 -37.34
CA ALA A 186 -39.01 7.28 -37.36
C ALA A 186 -39.41 7.84 -38.74
N PRO A 187 -39.76 9.13 -38.87
CA PRO A 187 -39.92 9.72 -40.19
C PRO A 187 -38.64 9.48 -40.99
N PRO A 188 -38.73 9.13 -42.30
CA PRO A 188 -37.55 8.89 -43.11
C PRO A 188 -36.64 10.12 -43.07
N CYS A 189 -35.48 9.97 -42.45
CA CYS A 189 -34.46 11.00 -42.41
C CYS A 189 -33.94 11.18 -43.82
N LEU A 190 -34.21 12.33 -44.46
CA LEU A 190 -33.65 12.68 -45.76
C LEU A 190 -32.12 12.78 -45.64
N SER A 191 -31.41 11.68 -45.92
CA SER A 191 -29.94 11.63 -46.00
C SER A 191 -29.41 12.35 -47.24
N ALA A 192 -30.31 12.75 -48.15
CA ALA A 192 -29.99 13.54 -49.32
C ALA A 192 -29.69 14.99 -48.94
N LYS A 193 -28.47 15.43 -49.24
CA LYS A 193 -28.10 16.85 -49.14
C LYS A 193 -29.00 17.66 -50.08
N PRO A 194 -29.66 18.74 -49.62
CA PRO A 194 -30.44 19.58 -50.52
C PRO A 194 -29.53 20.13 -51.62
N LYS A 195 -29.94 20.00 -52.88
CA LYS A 195 -29.14 20.31 -54.10
C LYS A 195 -28.54 21.73 -54.12
N LYS A 196 -29.02 22.65 -53.27
CA LYS A 196 -28.56 24.05 -53.18
C LYS A 196 -27.81 24.40 -51.89
N ALA A 197 -27.51 23.44 -51.01
CA ALA A 197 -26.69 23.73 -49.85
C ALA A 197 -25.22 23.93 -50.26
N GLN A 198 -24.74 25.16 -50.16
CA GLN A 198 -23.32 25.45 -50.24
C GLN A 198 -22.61 24.74 -49.09
N VAL A 199 -21.85 23.69 -49.40
CA VAL A 199 -20.93 23.05 -48.45
C VAL A 199 -19.78 24.03 -48.22
N LYS A 200 -19.98 24.97 -47.31
CA LYS A 200 -18.86 25.76 -46.79
C LYS A 200 -18.01 24.79 -45.97
N SER A 201 -16.85 24.40 -46.50
CA SER A 201 -15.78 23.75 -45.75
C SER A 201 -15.17 24.74 -44.76
N GLN A 202 -15.97 25.28 -43.85
CA GLN A 202 -15.43 26.05 -42.75
C GLN A 202 -14.95 25.06 -41.69
N LYS A 203 -13.66 24.74 -41.79
CA LYS A 203 -12.79 24.77 -40.61
C LYS A 203 -12.94 26.17 -39.98
N SER A 204 -14.01 26.37 -39.24
CA SER A 204 -14.05 27.38 -38.19
C SER A 204 -14.48 26.64 -36.94
N SER A 205 -13.57 26.59 -35.97
CA SER A 205 -13.88 26.29 -34.59
C SER A 205 -14.92 27.30 -34.12
N LYS A 206 -16.20 26.95 -34.32
CA LYS A 206 -17.34 27.70 -33.80
C LYS A 206 -17.48 27.35 -32.33
N ASP A 207 -16.56 27.83 -31.52
CA ASP A 207 -16.85 27.96 -30.10
C ASP A 207 -17.93 29.03 -29.98
N LEU A 208 -19.04 28.68 -29.31
CA LEU A 208 -20.14 29.61 -29.08
C LEU A 208 -19.58 30.86 -28.38
N LEU A 209 -20.06 32.06 -28.74
CA LEU A 209 -19.63 33.31 -28.09
C LEU A 209 -19.75 33.24 -26.55
N LEU A 210 -20.76 32.54 -26.06
CA LEU A 210 -20.97 32.24 -24.63
C LEU A 210 -19.76 31.53 -24.00
N ASN A 211 -19.11 30.61 -24.72
CA ASN A 211 -17.92 29.92 -24.23
C ASN A 211 -16.74 30.88 -24.03
N SER A 212 -16.62 31.90 -24.90
CA SER A 212 -15.64 32.98 -24.72
C SER A 212 -15.97 33.87 -23.53
N LEU A 213 -17.25 34.10 -23.25
CA LEU A 213 -17.68 34.98 -22.15
C LEU A 213 -17.59 34.28 -20.78
N LEU A 214 -17.90 32.98 -20.74
CA LEU A 214 -17.83 32.16 -19.53
C LEU A 214 -16.43 31.54 -19.30
N GLY A 215 -15.47 31.76 -20.22
CA GLY A 215 -14.11 31.21 -20.13
C GLY A 215 -14.04 29.70 -20.32
N HIS A 216 -15.07 29.08 -20.90
CA HIS A 216 -15.10 27.66 -21.24
C HIS A 216 -14.50 27.44 -22.62
N THR A 217 -13.19 27.62 -22.78
CA THR A 217 -12.53 27.10 -23.99
C THR A 217 -12.73 25.58 -24.01
N ALA A 218 -13.05 25.01 -25.17
CA ALA A 218 -13.12 23.57 -25.38
C ALA A 218 -11.71 22.94 -25.29
N THR A 219 -11.05 23.13 -24.15
CA THR A 219 -10.01 22.22 -23.73
C THR A 219 -10.70 20.88 -23.55
N SER A 220 -10.19 19.90 -24.27
CA SER A 220 -10.47 18.48 -24.11
C SER A 220 -11.03 18.19 -22.71
N ALA A 221 -12.23 17.60 -22.66
CA ALA A 221 -12.75 17.00 -21.45
C ALA A 221 -11.87 15.81 -21.07
N ASP A 222 -10.63 16.09 -20.66
CA ASP A 222 -9.75 15.15 -20.02
C ASP A 222 -10.44 14.76 -18.73
N LYS A 223 -10.80 13.48 -18.65
CA LYS A 223 -11.45 12.90 -17.47
C LYS A 223 -10.65 13.39 -16.25
N PRO A 224 -11.27 14.11 -15.29
CA PRO A 224 -10.56 14.61 -14.13
C PRO A 224 -9.90 13.42 -13.42
N SER A 225 -8.71 13.63 -12.85
CA SER A 225 -8.01 12.56 -12.12
C SER A 225 -8.93 11.93 -11.08
N MET A 226 -8.75 10.64 -10.77
CA MET A 226 -9.58 9.92 -9.78
C MET A 226 -9.69 10.67 -8.44
N ALA A 227 -8.63 11.35 -8.02
CA ALA A 227 -8.65 12.18 -6.81
C ALA A 227 -9.59 13.39 -6.95
N ARG A 228 -9.57 14.07 -8.10
CA ARG A 228 -10.45 15.21 -8.37
C ARG A 228 -11.91 14.79 -8.53
N GLN A 229 -12.17 13.62 -9.14
CA GLN A 229 -13.52 13.05 -9.21
C GLN A 229 -14.12 12.84 -7.82
N ARG A 230 -13.36 12.23 -6.90
CA ARG A 230 -13.80 12.02 -5.51
C ARG A 230 -14.16 13.32 -4.79
N ILE A 231 -13.35 14.37 -4.97
CA ILE A 231 -13.62 15.68 -4.37
C ILE A 231 -14.93 16.26 -4.91
N MET A 232 -15.13 16.21 -6.24
CA MET A 232 -16.36 16.72 -6.85
C MET A 232 -17.61 15.91 -6.47
N GLU A 233 -17.48 14.59 -6.32
CA GLU A 233 -18.55 13.71 -5.86
C GLU A 233 -18.92 13.97 -4.40
N GLU A 234 -17.94 14.13 -3.51
CA GLU A 234 -18.17 14.48 -2.11
C GLU A 234 -18.86 15.85 -1.96
N GLU A 235 -18.43 16.85 -2.73
CA GLU A 235 -19.08 18.17 -2.76
C GLU A 235 -20.53 18.07 -3.24
N ARG A 236 -20.78 17.24 -4.26
CA ARG A 236 -22.13 16.99 -4.78
C ARG A 236 -23.02 16.32 -3.74
N GLU A 237 -22.52 15.29 -3.06
CA GLU A 237 -23.25 14.59 -2.00
C GLU A 237 -23.60 15.55 -0.86
N ARG A 238 -22.63 16.35 -0.40
CA ARG A 238 -22.86 17.37 0.64
C ARG A 238 -23.95 18.37 0.25
N ALA A 239 -23.95 18.84 -1.00
CA ALA A 239 -24.97 19.77 -1.49
C ALA A 239 -26.36 19.13 -1.56
N VAL A 240 -26.44 17.87 -1.99
CA VAL A 240 -27.70 17.11 -2.07
C VAL A 240 -28.28 16.86 -0.68
N GLU A 241 -27.43 16.46 0.28
CA GLU A 241 -27.84 16.27 1.67
C GLU A 241 -28.36 17.58 2.28
N ALA A 242 -27.61 18.67 2.14
CA ALA A 242 -28.04 19.99 2.62
C ALA A 242 -29.39 20.40 2.03
N TYR A 243 -29.60 20.18 0.72
CA TYR A 243 -30.88 20.44 0.07
C TYR A 243 -32.00 19.55 0.62
N ARG A 244 -31.75 18.25 0.83
CA ARG A 244 -32.73 17.31 1.42
C ARG A 244 -33.13 17.75 2.83
N HIS A 245 -32.17 18.12 3.66
CA HIS A 245 -32.43 18.62 5.01
C HIS A 245 -33.28 19.89 4.99
N LEU A 246 -32.90 20.87 4.16
CA LEU A 246 -33.65 22.12 4.01
C LEU A 246 -35.08 21.87 3.51
N LYS A 247 -35.26 20.96 2.56
CA LYS A 247 -36.58 20.58 2.04
C LYS A 247 -37.44 19.90 3.10
N LYS A 248 -36.86 19.01 3.91
CA LYS A 248 -37.54 18.35 5.04
C LYS A 248 -37.98 19.37 6.10
N GLN A 249 -37.13 20.34 6.44
CA GLN A 249 -37.48 21.41 7.38
C GLN A 249 -38.64 22.26 6.85
N LYS A 250 -38.62 22.64 5.57
CA LYS A 250 -39.73 23.38 4.95
C LYS A 250 -41.04 22.60 4.99
N GLN A 251 -40.99 21.30 4.72
CA GLN A 251 -42.18 20.44 4.80
C GLN A 251 -42.74 20.39 6.23
N GLN A 252 -41.90 20.19 7.25
CA GLN A 252 -42.33 20.19 8.65
C GLN A 252 -42.94 21.53 9.07
N GLN A 253 -42.39 22.65 8.61
CA GLN A 253 -42.96 23.98 8.87
C GLN A 253 -44.35 24.14 8.23
N LEU A 254 -44.54 23.62 7.02
CA LEU A 254 -45.85 23.63 6.36
C LEU A 254 -46.85 22.76 7.12
N GLU A 255 -46.48 21.54 7.49
CA GLU A 255 -47.33 20.62 8.26
C GLU A 255 -47.70 21.21 9.64
N ALA A 256 -46.75 21.85 10.33
CA ALA A 256 -47.03 22.52 11.60
C ALA A 256 -47.98 23.71 11.43
N ARG A 257 -47.83 24.49 10.34
CA ARG A 257 -48.75 25.59 10.01
C ARG A 257 -50.15 25.08 9.69
N THR A 258 -50.28 24.03 8.88
CA THR A 258 -51.59 23.44 8.55
C THR A 258 -52.25 22.85 9.79
N ALA A 259 -51.50 22.11 10.62
CA ALA A 259 -52.03 21.57 11.87
C ALA A 259 -52.46 22.67 12.85
N GLY A 260 -51.74 23.78 12.91
CA GLY A 260 -52.14 24.96 13.70
C GLY A 260 -53.45 25.58 13.22
N LEU A 261 -53.63 25.71 11.90
CA LEU A 261 -54.87 26.21 11.31
C LEU A 261 -56.06 25.28 11.57
N GLU A 262 -55.87 23.96 11.45
CA GLU A 262 -56.91 22.98 11.76
C GLU A 262 -57.32 22.99 13.24
N LYS A 263 -56.37 23.16 14.17
CA LYS A 263 -56.68 23.32 15.60
C LYS A 263 -57.51 24.58 15.88
N LEU A 264 -57.27 25.68 15.18
CA LEU A 264 -58.04 26.92 15.34
C LEU A 264 -59.47 26.79 14.80
N LYS A 265 -59.68 26.03 13.71
CA LYS A 265 -61.02 25.75 13.17
C LYS A 265 -61.86 24.87 14.11
N ASN A 266 -61.23 23.93 14.81
CA ASN A 266 -61.91 22.99 15.72
C ASN A 266 -62.22 23.57 17.12
N LEU A 267 -61.88 24.83 17.37
CA LEU A 267 -62.15 25.54 18.64
C LEU A 267 -63.34 26.52 18.54
N GLN A 268 -63.99 26.60 17.37
CA GLN A 268 -65.27 27.29 17.15
C GLN A 268 -66.40 26.26 17.14
#